data_AF-A0A1V5VYB2-F1
#
_entry.id   AF-A0A1V5VYB2-F1
#
_cell.length_a   1.000
_cell.length_b   1.000
_cell.length_c   1.000
_cell.angle_alpha   90.00
_cell.angle_beta   90.00
_cell.angle_gamma   90.00
#
_symmetry.space_group_name_H-M   'P 1'
#
loop_
_entity.id
_entity.type
_entity.pdbx_description
1 polymer ?
#
loop_
_entity_poly.entity_id
_entity_poly.type
_entity_poly.pdbx_seq_one_letter_code
_entity_poly.pdbx_strand_id
1 'polypeptide(L)'
;MRKKITFILLLFFIKIIHPMSLFANSIALIPLYNGEQIHDEILKSCEYMVKEGFFASRRLYPLTFPERLNIKEFIKSEDYGQLKIVAKNYGASSLCLLQLDFDSGVYSLRIKIIDAGSDYLFKDEEKIITATLPSNLSLKGGRFIAERFSKIKLVSTTKREGGILTINAGQWHGLEIGEYRTNRGLVKVTSVDRFFSKIVGGDINKDDKLEFDLYADTSQFIKNINKKINENTARFYSQEEQLNKRRGSAKESIIATCVINQGANFCLPGYGSFLSMDYLGIKKGECDVSGALAIATITALHFLLPLHINDYKINFFPWIKDNDKENRDQRLQYFLWATIPLTFSVSYYNQLSYNYHKQNLLPPLFSMPDETAAVISIFIPGGGMFYKGYRFAGWSFYLSELSLGGYTFYNWGSRKGKMAASALVILKAFEIGLSYYMTPSYSVFQREIASDKKEPLVSFNLYPEEKGIAIAFGVTEFF
;
A
#
# COMPACT_ATOMS: atom_id res chain seq x y z
N MET A 1 32.52 -36.72 28.02
CA MET A 1 33.39 -35.55 28.33
C MET A 1 33.92 -34.82 27.08
N ARG A 2 34.33 -35.49 26.00
CA ARG A 2 34.85 -34.83 24.77
C ARG A 2 33.93 -33.73 24.17
N LYS A 3 32.60 -33.93 24.11
CA LYS A 3 31.65 -32.92 23.58
C LYS A 3 31.57 -31.61 24.41
N LYS A 4 31.76 -31.66 25.74
CA LYS A 4 31.78 -30.45 26.59
C LYS A 4 33.07 -29.64 26.41
N ILE A 5 34.18 -30.31 26.11
CA ILE A 5 35.49 -29.66 25.91
C ILE A 5 35.52 -28.93 24.57
N THR A 6 34.93 -29.50 23.51
CA THR A 6 34.79 -28.81 22.21
C THR A 6 33.87 -27.58 22.32
N PHE A 7 32.83 -27.64 23.17
CA PHE A 7 31.89 -26.53 23.41
C PHE A 7 32.54 -25.36 24.16
N ILE A 8 33.37 -25.65 25.17
CA ILE A 8 34.10 -24.62 25.92
C ILE A 8 35.18 -23.97 25.04
N LEU A 9 35.85 -24.74 24.18
CA LEU A 9 36.83 -24.21 23.22
C LEU A 9 36.19 -23.33 22.15
N LEU A 10 35.00 -23.69 21.62
CA LEU A 10 34.29 -22.85 20.64
C LEU A 10 33.84 -21.51 21.26
N LEU A 11 33.35 -21.53 22.50
CA LEU A 11 33.02 -20.32 23.27
C LEU A 11 34.25 -19.46 23.58
N PHE A 12 35.41 -20.08 23.80
CA PHE A 12 36.66 -19.36 24.02
C PHE A 12 37.17 -18.70 22.73
N PHE A 13 37.05 -19.34 21.57
CA PHE A 13 37.45 -18.77 20.28
C PHE A 13 36.56 -17.60 19.85
N ILE A 14 35.25 -17.65 20.11
CA ILE A 14 34.33 -16.51 19.88
C ILE A 14 34.74 -15.30 20.76
N LYS A 15 35.22 -15.55 21.99
CA LYS A 15 35.69 -14.51 22.91
C LYS A 15 37.00 -13.84 22.49
N ILE A 16 37.84 -14.52 21.70
CA ILE A 16 39.20 -14.06 21.34
C ILE A 16 39.23 -13.25 20.03
N ILE A 17 38.23 -13.39 19.15
CA ILE A 17 38.24 -12.75 17.81
C ILE A 17 37.37 -11.48 17.74
N HIS A 18 36.53 -11.19 18.75
CA HIS A 18 35.76 -9.95 18.78
C HIS A 18 36.17 -9.09 19.97
N PRO A 19 36.69 -7.86 19.75
CA PRO A 19 36.86 -6.92 20.84
C PRO A 19 35.49 -6.67 21.48
N MET A 20 35.28 -7.26 22.66
CA MET A 20 34.15 -6.96 23.52
C MET A 20 34.02 -5.43 23.66
N SER A 21 32.80 -4.90 23.49
CA SER A 21 32.33 -3.55 23.87
C SER A 21 32.32 -2.40 22.85
N LEU A 22 32.45 -2.61 21.54
CA LEU A 22 32.39 -1.47 20.59
C LEU A 22 30.99 -0.84 20.43
N PHE A 23 29.90 -1.55 20.71
CA PHE A 23 28.53 -1.04 20.61
C PHE A 23 27.68 -1.48 21.80
N ALA A 24 27.64 -0.67 22.86
CA ALA A 24 26.78 -0.91 24.03
C ALA A 24 25.27 -0.91 23.70
N ASN A 25 24.89 -0.41 22.52
CA ASN A 25 23.53 -0.46 21.97
C ASN A 25 23.51 -1.19 20.63
N SER A 26 23.54 -2.51 20.66
CA SER A 26 23.58 -3.38 19.48
C SER A 26 22.51 -4.45 19.50
N ILE A 27 22.05 -4.85 18.32
CA ILE A 27 21.06 -5.90 18.15
C ILE A 27 21.61 -7.02 17.27
N ALA A 28 21.56 -8.25 17.80
CA ALA A 28 21.90 -9.44 17.03
C ALA A 28 20.72 -9.82 16.15
N LEU A 29 20.92 -9.81 14.83
CA LEU A 29 19.91 -10.23 13.86
C LEU A 29 20.10 -11.72 13.55
N ILE A 30 19.09 -12.54 13.85
CA ILE A 30 19.13 -13.99 13.71
C ILE A 30 18.02 -14.47 12.76
N PRO A 31 18.35 -14.73 11.49
CA PRO A 31 17.46 -15.44 10.58
C PRO A 31 17.43 -16.96 10.86
N LEU A 32 16.23 -17.55 10.85
CA LEU A 32 16.01 -18.99 10.95
C LEU A 32 16.04 -19.68 9.59
N TYR A 33 17.24 -19.98 9.10
CA TYR A 33 17.40 -20.75 7.87
C TYR A 33 16.98 -22.21 8.04
N ASN A 34 16.18 -22.73 7.11
CA ASN A 34 15.72 -24.12 7.12
C ASN A 34 16.59 -25.01 6.21
N GLY A 35 17.38 -24.42 5.30
CA GLY A 35 18.26 -25.10 4.35
C GLY A 35 17.65 -25.25 2.95
N GLU A 36 16.41 -24.82 2.75
CA GLU A 36 15.75 -24.77 1.45
C GLU A 36 16.16 -23.49 0.71
N GLN A 37 16.57 -23.62 -0.56
CA GLN A 37 17.17 -22.51 -1.31
C GLN A 37 16.24 -21.29 -1.43
N ILE A 38 14.98 -21.51 -1.85
CA ILE A 38 14.02 -20.42 -2.08
C ILE A 38 13.68 -19.71 -0.76
N HIS A 39 13.37 -20.49 0.28
CA HIS A 39 13.11 -19.96 1.62
C HIS A 39 14.28 -19.11 2.12
N ASP A 40 15.51 -19.64 2.04
CA ASP A 40 16.69 -18.98 2.57
C ASP A 40 17.06 -17.72 1.74
N GLU A 41 16.80 -17.69 0.43
CA GLU A 41 16.96 -16.50 -0.40
C GLU A 41 15.98 -15.38 -0.02
N ILE A 42 14.71 -15.73 0.21
CA ILE A 42 13.70 -14.75 0.65
C ILE A 42 14.05 -14.22 2.05
N LEU A 43 14.45 -15.10 2.96
CA LEU A 43 14.82 -14.72 4.32
C LEU A 43 16.08 -13.83 4.36
N LYS A 44 17.06 -14.06 3.48
CA LYS A 44 18.21 -13.14 3.30
C LYS A 44 17.79 -11.75 2.85
N SER A 45 16.84 -11.66 1.91
CA SER A 45 16.28 -10.38 1.48
C SER A 45 15.58 -9.65 2.63
N CYS A 46 14.83 -10.39 3.46
CA CYS A 46 14.19 -9.87 4.67
C CYS A 46 15.23 -9.40 5.70
N GLU A 47 16.27 -10.20 5.95
CA GLU A 47 17.39 -9.86 6.84
C GLU A 47 18.03 -8.53 6.41
N TYR A 48 18.35 -8.40 5.12
CA TYR A 48 18.92 -7.18 4.56
C TYR A 48 18.02 -5.96 4.80
N MET A 49 16.73 -6.04 4.48
CA MET A 49 15.82 -4.90 4.64
C MET A 49 15.54 -4.55 6.11
N VAL A 50 15.48 -5.54 7.00
CA VAL A 50 15.37 -5.33 8.45
C VAL A 50 16.62 -4.61 8.98
N LYS A 51 17.80 -5.01 8.51
CA LYS A 51 19.07 -4.34 8.82
C LYS A 51 19.06 -2.87 8.38
N GLU A 52 18.60 -2.60 7.16
CA GLU A 52 18.44 -1.22 6.66
C GLU A 52 17.45 -0.41 7.52
N GLY A 53 16.39 -1.03 8.04
CA GLY A 53 15.48 -0.40 9.00
C GLY A 53 16.17 0.01 10.32
N PHE A 54 17.07 -0.82 10.84
CA PHE A 54 17.89 -0.46 12.00
C PHE A 54 18.90 0.65 11.68
N PHE A 55 19.53 0.62 10.50
CA PHE A 55 20.40 1.71 10.05
C PHE A 55 19.67 3.02 9.85
N ALA A 56 18.44 3.00 9.34
CA ALA A 56 17.61 4.19 9.17
C ALA A 56 17.20 4.78 10.53
N SER A 57 16.84 3.93 11.50
CA SER A 57 16.42 4.38 12.83
C SER A 57 17.58 4.77 13.75
N ARG A 58 18.81 4.30 13.52
CA ARG A 58 20.02 4.75 14.24
C ARG A 58 19.92 4.61 15.77
N ARG A 59 19.18 3.60 16.25
CA ARG A 59 18.99 3.32 17.70
C ARG A 59 19.83 2.15 18.16
N LEU A 60 19.62 1.00 17.52
CA LEU A 60 20.36 -0.22 17.78
C LEU A 60 21.21 -0.54 16.56
N TYR A 61 22.51 -0.71 16.76
CA TYR A 61 23.41 -1.08 15.68
C TYR A 61 23.22 -2.57 15.33
N PRO A 62 22.85 -2.93 14.09
CA PRO A 62 22.60 -4.32 13.73
C PRO A 62 23.91 -5.08 13.51
N LEU A 63 24.12 -6.12 14.30
CA LEU A 63 25.22 -7.07 14.14
C LEU A 63 24.75 -8.22 13.25
N THR A 64 25.42 -8.39 12.10
CA THR A 64 25.25 -9.52 11.19
C THR A 64 26.40 -10.50 11.36
N PHE A 65 26.09 -11.77 11.60
CA PHE A 65 27.11 -12.80 11.83
C PHE A 65 27.32 -13.65 10.57
N PRO A 66 28.59 -13.90 10.17
CA PRO A 66 28.91 -14.52 8.89
C PRO A 66 28.66 -16.04 8.82
N GLU A 67 28.32 -16.73 9.92
CA GLU A 67 28.25 -18.19 9.91
C GLU A 67 26.95 -18.77 10.45
N ARG A 68 26.48 -19.78 9.72
CA ARG A 68 25.38 -20.72 9.98
C ARG A 68 25.60 -21.45 11.30
N LEU A 69 25.45 -20.78 12.43
CA LEU A 69 25.25 -21.49 13.69
C LEU A 69 23.96 -22.30 13.54
N ASN A 70 24.05 -23.58 13.86
CA ASN A 70 22.96 -24.53 13.72
C ASN A 70 21.97 -24.28 14.88
N ILE A 71 21.28 -23.13 14.86
CA ILE A 71 20.41 -22.67 15.96
C ILE A 71 19.10 -23.51 16.01
N LYS A 72 18.95 -24.50 15.12
CA LYS A 72 17.86 -25.48 15.11
C LYS A 72 17.67 -26.21 16.44
N GLU A 73 18.71 -26.35 17.27
CA GLU A 73 18.60 -26.96 18.60
C GLU A 73 18.23 -25.97 19.72
N PHE A 74 18.47 -24.66 19.55
CA PHE A 74 18.20 -23.62 20.57
C PHE A 74 16.80 -22.99 20.42
N ILE A 75 16.29 -22.83 19.20
CA ILE A 75 15.06 -22.07 18.92
C ILE A 75 13.78 -22.94 18.96
N LYS A 76 13.90 -24.24 19.22
CA LYS A 76 12.72 -25.07 19.55
C LYS A 76 12.07 -24.69 20.89
N SER A 77 12.80 -24.01 21.77
CA SER A 77 12.21 -23.45 22.98
C SER A 77 11.78 -22.01 22.69
N GLU A 78 10.49 -21.72 22.79
CA GLU A 78 9.96 -20.34 22.79
C GLU A 78 10.36 -19.55 24.06
N ASP A 79 11.36 -20.05 24.80
CA ASP A 79 11.81 -19.53 26.08
C ASP A 79 12.65 -18.26 25.87
N TYR A 80 12.03 -17.12 26.18
CA TYR A 80 12.68 -15.80 26.17
C TYR A 80 13.97 -15.76 27.01
N GLY A 81 14.08 -16.58 28.06
CA GLY A 81 15.29 -16.66 28.90
C GLY A 81 16.51 -17.18 28.13
N GLN A 82 16.33 -18.22 27.31
CA GLN A 82 17.43 -18.77 26.50
C GLN A 82 17.84 -17.80 25.38
N LEU A 83 16.87 -17.12 24.77
CA LEU A 83 17.13 -16.12 23.72
C LEU A 83 17.93 -14.91 24.25
N LYS A 84 17.73 -14.51 25.51
CA LYS A 84 18.53 -13.46 26.16
C LYS A 84 19.99 -13.89 26.40
N ILE A 85 20.21 -15.17 26.74
CA ILE A 85 21.58 -15.73 26.87
C ILE A 85 22.28 -15.72 25.51
N VAL A 86 21.56 -16.08 24.45
CA VAL A 86 22.06 -16.05 23.07
C VAL A 86 22.52 -14.64 22.70
N ALA A 87 21.69 -13.60 22.92
CA ALA A 87 22.08 -12.20 22.66
C ALA A 87 23.38 -11.79 23.37
N LYS A 88 23.51 -12.14 24.66
CA LYS A 88 24.72 -11.86 25.45
C LYS A 88 25.95 -12.58 24.93
N ASN A 89 25.82 -13.83 24.48
CA ASN A 89 26.91 -14.59 23.89
C ASN A 89 27.41 -13.97 22.57
N TYR A 90 26.52 -13.31 21.83
CA TYR A 90 26.85 -12.53 20.64
C TYR A 90 27.36 -11.11 20.94
N GLY A 91 27.48 -10.73 22.20
CA GLY A 91 27.89 -9.38 22.60
C GLY A 91 26.87 -8.29 22.24
N ALA A 92 25.62 -8.66 21.98
CA ALA A 92 24.53 -7.75 21.67
C ALA A 92 23.70 -7.45 22.92
N SER A 93 23.16 -6.23 22.99
CA SER A 93 22.26 -5.81 24.06
C SER A 93 20.80 -6.25 23.82
N SER A 94 20.47 -6.62 22.57
CA SER A 94 19.14 -7.07 22.16
C SER A 94 19.22 -8.14 21.08
N LEU A 95 18.12 -8.84 20.86
CA LEU A 95 17.96 -9.86 19.82
C LEU A 95 16.82 -9.48 18.87
N CYS A 96 17.00 -9.71 17.57
CA CYS A 96 15.94 -9.71 16.57
C CYS A 96 15.93 -11.08 15.87
N LEU A 97 14.87 -11.86 16.07
CA LEU A 97 14.67 -13.14 15.43
C LEU A 97 13.76 -12.97 14.21
N LEU A 98 14.17 -13.53 13.07
CA LEU A 98 13.39 -13.57 11.84
C LEU A 98 13.03 -15.01 11.51
N GLN A 99 11.72 -15.30 11.43
CA GLN A 99 11.18 -16.57 10.97
C GLN A 99 10.28 -16.34 9.77
N LEU A 100 10.51 -17.11 8.71
CA LEU A 100 9.69 -17.10 7.50
C LEU A 100 8.84 -18.37 7.47
N ASP A 101 7.54 -18.18 7.30
CA ASP A 101 6.58 -19.25 7.06
C ASP A 101 5.90 -18.99 5.71
N PHE A 102 5.57 -20.04 4.97
CA PHE A 102 4.82 -19.95 3.72
C PHE A 102 3.62 -20.87 3.79
N ASP A 103 2.44 -20.30 3.65
CA ASP A 103 1.18 -21.04 3.67
C ASP A 103 0.26 -20.49 2.58
N SER A 104 -0.34 -21.39 1.79
CA SER A 104 -1.42 -21.07 0.85
C SER A 104 -1.14 -19.90 -0.11
N GLY A 105 0.12 -19.70 -0.53
CA GLY A 105 0.52 -18.61 -1.43
C GLY A 105 0.84 -17.28 -0.74
N VAL A 106 0.83 -17.24 0.59
CA VAL A 106 1.15 -16.07 1.40
C VAL A 106 2.42 -16.33 2.21
N TYR A 107 3.38 -15.41 2.11
CA TYR A 107 4.55 -15.40 2.95
C TYR A 107 4.26 -14.64 4.24
N SER A 108 4.66 -15.23 5.36
CA SER A 108 4.55 -14.63 6.70
C SER A 108 5.94 -14.49 7.30
N LEU A 109 6.36 -13.28 7.59
CA LEU A 109 7.60 -12.96 8.29
C LEU A 109 7.24 -12.61 9.75
N ARG A 110 7.63 -13.49 10.66
CA ARG A 110 7.56 -13.25 12.11
C ARG A 110 8.86 -12.59 12.55
N ILE A 111 8.74 -11.39 13.09
CA ILE A 111 9.82 -10.60 13.65
C ILE A 111 9.63 -10.54 15.16
N LYS A 112 10.56 -11.11 15.91
CA LYS A 112 10.54 -11.11 17.38
C LYS A 112 11.72 -10.32 17.91
N ILE A 113 11.45 -9.25 18.64
CA ILE A 113 12.45 -8.35 19.21
C ILE A 113 12.49 -8.57 20.72
N ILE A 114 13.66 -8.87 21.27
CA ILE A 114 13.85 -9.20 22.67
C ILE A 114 14.94 -8.31 23.25
N ASP A 115 14.62 -7.65 24.36
CA ASP A 115 15.59 -6.89 25.15
C ASP A 115 16.35 -7.82 26.11
N ALA A 116 17.68 -7.86 25.94
CA ALA A 116 18.59 -8.65 26.75
C ALA A 116 19.43 -7.80 27.73
N GLY A 117 19.10 -6.51 27.83
CA GLY A 117 19.77 -5.54 28.69
C GLY A 117 20.27 -4.30 27.94
N SER A 118 19.53 -3.83 26.94
CA SER A 118 19.83 -2.57 26.25
C SER A 118 19.54 -1.37 27.12
N ASP A 119 20.18 -0.25 26.77
CA ASP A 119 19.89 1.01 27.45
C ASP A 119 18.51 1.56 27.05
N TYR A 120 17.94 1.09 25.94
CA TYR A 120 16.62 1.47 25.46
C TYR A 120 15.51 0.71 26.17
N LEU A 121 14.53 1.44 26.70
CA LEU A 121 13.32 0.85 27.24
C LEU A 121 12.34 0.53 26.09
N PHE A 122 12.37 -0.72 25.61
CA PHE A 122 11.32 -1.27 24.77
C PHE A 122 10.86 -2.63 25.29
N LYS A 123 9.56 -2.93 25.12
CA LYS A 123 9.00 -4.23 25.51
C LYS A 123 9.40 -5.28 24.47
N ASP A 124 9.62 -6.50 24.96
CA ASP A 124 9.70 -7.69 24.12
C ASP A 124 8.43 -7.75 23.26
N GLU A 125 8.59 -7.86 21.94
CA GLU A 125 7.50 -7.70 20.98
C GLU A 125 7.64 -8.73 19.85
N GLU A 126 6.51 -9.27 19.41
CA GLU A 126 6.41 -10.14 18.25
C GLU A 126 5.42 -9.54 17.26
N LYS A 127 5.84 -9.47 16.00
CA LYS A 127 5.02 -8.97 14.89
C LYS A 127 5.06 -9.96 13.74
N ILE A 128 3.89 -10.28 13.21
CA ILE A 128 3.75 -11.09 11.98
C ILE A 128 3.37 -10.14 10.84
N ILE A 129 4.21 -10.13 9.82
CA ILE A 129 4.04 -9.34 8.60
C ILE A 129 3.73 -10.31 7.47
N THR A 130 2.71 -10.02 6.67
CA THR A 130 2.31 -10.89 5.56
C THR A 130 2.44 -10.18 4.22
N ALA A 131 2.78 -10.94 3.17
CA ALA A 131 2.74 -10.49 1.79
C ALA A 131 2.65 -11.69 0.86
N THR A 132 2.05 -11.51 -0.32
CA THR A 132 2.09 -12.52 -1.38
C THR A 132 3.35 -12.38 -2.24
N LEU A 133 3.93 -11.17 -2.33
CA LEU A 133 5.20 -10.92 -3.01
C LEU A 133 6.38 -10.96 -2.03
N PRO A 134 7.39 -11.83 -2.24
CA PRO A 134 8.58 -11.89 -1.39
C PRO A 134 9.34 -10.57 -1.28
N SER A 135 9.41 -9.81 -2.39
CA SER A 135 10.07 -8.50 -2.42
C SER A 135 9.34 -7.45 -1.57
N ASN A 136 8.02 -7.54 -1.45
CA ASN A 136 7.26 -6.66 -0.58
C ASN A 136 7.31 -7.08 0.88
N LEU A 137 7.40 -8.39 1.15
CA LEU A 137 7.60 -8.91 2.50
C LEU A 137 8.85 -8.31 3.16
N SER A 138 9.98 -8.33 2.45
CA SER A 138 11.23 -7.78 2.97
C SER A 138 11.14 -6.27 3.21
N LEU A 139 10.57 -5.52 2.26
CA LEU A 139 10.33 -4.09 2.38
C LEU A 139 9.44 -3.74 3.59
N LYS A 140 8.35 -4.49 3.81
CA LYS A 140 7.48 -4.32 4.99
C LYS A 140 8.22 -4.59 6.30
N GLY A 141 9.10 -5.60 6.33
CA GLY A 141 9.97 -5.88 7.47
C GLY A 141 10.87 -4.69 7.83
N GLY A 142 11.53 -4.10 6.84
CA GLY A 142 12.34 -2.88 7.03
C GLY A 142 11.51 -1.68 7.51
N ARG A 143 10.31 -1.48 6.94
CA ARG A 143 9.38 -0.42 7.34
C ARG A 143 8.96 -0.56 8.81
N PHE A 144 8.58 -1.75 9.24
CA PHE A 144 8.18 -2.02 10.63
C PHE A 144 9.26 -1.59 11.63
N ILE A 145 10.52 -1.98 11.38
CA ILE A 145 11.65 -1.62 12.25
C ILE A 145 11.86 -0.11 12.26
N ALA A 146 11.89 0.53 11.08
CA ALA A 146 12.10 1.97 10.97
C ALA A 146 11.01 2.77 11.70
N GLU A 147 9.74 2.39 11.54
CA GLU A 147 8.60 3.00 12.24
C GLU A 147 8.69 2.78 13.75
N ARG A 148 9.02 1.57 14.19
CA ARG A 148 9.08 1.20 15.60
C ARG A 148 10.16 1.97 16.38
N PHE A 149 11.36 2.08 15.81
CA PHE A 149 12.51 2.69 16.46
C PHE A 149 12.62 4.21 16.22
N SER A 150 11.90 4.76 15.23
CA SER A 150 11.79 6.22 15.05
C SER A 150 11.18 6.93 16.26
N LYS A 151 10.29 6.25 16.99
CA LYS A 151 9.56 6.76 18.16
C LYS A 151 10.34 6.65 19.47
N ILE A 152 11.56 6.09 19.44
CA ILE A 152 12.37 5.87 20.64
C ILE A 152 13.39 7.02 20.77
N LYS A 153 13.49 7.59 21.98
CA LYS A 153 14.50 8.59 22.33
C LYS A 153 15.89 7.98 22.30
N LEU A 154 16.90 8.74 21.92
CA LEU A 154 18.29 8.29 22.01
C LEU A 154 18.69 8.11 23.49
N VAL A 155 19.14 6.89 23.86
CA VAL A 155 19.61 6.60 25.21
C VAL A 155 21.09 6.23 25.17
N SER A 156 21.85 6.75 26.13
CA SER A 156 23.28 6.56 26.21
C SER A 156 23.76 6.51 27.66
N THR A 157 24.75 5.67 27.92
CA THR A 157 25.43 5.55 29.22
C THR A 157 26.72 6.34 29.21
N THR A 158 26.99 7.02 30.32
CA THR A 158 28.16 7.90 30.47
C THR A 158 29.36 7.14 31.03
N LYS A 159 30.54 7.38 30.47
CA LYS A 159 31.83 6.95 30.99
C LYS A 159 32.67 8.18 31.33
N ARG A 160 33.55 8.05 32.33
CA ARG A 160 34.49 9.11 32.71
C ARG A 160 35.90 8.66 32.42
N GLU A 161 36.59 9.37 31.53
CA GLU A 161 38.00 9.16 31.18
C GLU A 161 38.74 10.51 31.28
N GLY A 162 39.76 10.58 32.13
CA GLY A 162 40.60 11.79 32.25
C GLY A 162 39.88 13.07 32.66
N GLY A 163 38.77 12.97 33.41
CA GLY A 163 37.96 14.14 33.83
C GLY A 163 36.92 14.60 32.80
N ILE A 164 36.89 13.99 31.61
CA ILE A 164 35.91 14.27 30.56
C ILE A 164 34.85 13.16 30.56
N LEU A 165 33.58 13.53 30.43
CA LEU A 165 32.47 12.58 30.27
C LEU A 165 32.31 12.22 28.80
N THR A 166 32.35 10.93 28.50
CA THR A 166 32.10 10.34 27.19
C THR A 166 30.79 9.57 27.19
N ILE A 167 30.09 9.57 26.06
CA ILE A 167 28.84 8.84 25.86
C ILE A 167 28.98 7.88 24.68
N ASN A 168 28.31 6.72 24.76
CA ASN A 168 28.24 5.70 23.69
C ASN A 168 27.23 6.07 22.57
N ALA A 169 27.15 7.36 22.23
CA ALA A 169 26.38 7.87 21.11
C ALA A 169 27.20 8.93 20.35
N GLY A 170 27.02 9.03 19.04
CA GLY A 170 27.84 9.85 18.15
C GLY A 170 27.11 10.27 16.88
N GLN A 171 27.86 10.67 15.84
CA GLN A 171 27.30 11.15 14.57
C GLN A 171 26.32 10.15 13.94
N TRP A 172 26.63 8.84 14.02
CA TRP A 172 25.75 7.80 13.49
C TRP A 172 24.37 7.80 14.14
N HIS A 173 24.27 8.19 15.42
CA HIS A 173 23.03 8.26 16.19
C HIS A 173 22.24 9.56 15.95
N GLY A 174 22.81 10.50 15.19
CA GLY A 174 22.24 11.83 14.93
C GLY A 174 22.70 12.93 15.89
N LEU A 175 23.78 12.72 16.65
CA LEU A 175 24.37 13.77 17.47
C LEU A 175 25.31 14.66 16.64
N GLU A 176 25.21 15.95 16.88
CA GLU A 176 26.09 17.02 16.36
C GLU A 176 26.60 17.89 17.53
N ILE A 177 27.62 18.71 17.29
CA ILE A 177 28.13 19.64 18.31
C ILE A 177 27.03 20.67 18.62
N GLY A 178 26.63 20.77 19.88
CA GLY A 178 25.50 21.61 20.26
C GLY A 178 24.97 21.32 21.66
N GLU A 179 23.87 21.95 22.02
CA GLU A 179 23.20 21.77 23.31
C GLU A 179 21.94 20.91 23.15
N TYR A 180 21.79 19.91 24.01
CA TYR A 180 20.68 18.98 23.97
C TYR A 180 19.98 18.93 25.32
N ARG A 181 18.65 18.78 25.27
CA ARG A 181 17.85 18.50 26.46
C ARG A 181 17.89 17.01 26.78
N THR A 182 18.15 16.70 28.03
CA THR A 182 18.15 15.34 28.56
C THR A 182 17.26 15.22 29.80
N ASN A 183 16.99 13.99 30.23
CA ASN A 183 16.38 13.69 31.53
C ASN A 183 17.14 14.25 32.75
N ARG A 184 18.43 14.61 32.59
CA ARG A 184 19.29 15.18 33.65
C ARG A 184 19.58 16.68 33.47
N GLY A 185 18.87 17.34 32.56
CA GLY A 185 19.03 18.77 32.24
C GLY A 185 19.69 19.02 30.89
N LEU A 186 20.23 20.23 30.71
CA LEU A 186 20.91 20.64 29.49
C LEU A 186 22.35 20.13 29.46
N VAL A 187 22.69 19.44 28.38
CA VAL A 187 24.01 18.85 28.15
C VAL A 187 24.58 19.42 26.86
N LYS A 188 25.82 19.90 26.91
CA LYS A 188 26.54 20.39 25.73
C LYS A 188 27.47 19.32 25.19
N VAL A 189 27.24 18.91 23.96
CA VAL A 189 28.10 18.01 23.20
C VAL A 189 29.23 18.84 22.60
N THR A 190 30.48 18.58 23.01
CA THR A 190 31.66 19.38 22.65
C THR A 190 32.47 18.77 21.50
N SER A 191 32.45 17.44 21.38
CA SER A 191 33.12 16.70 20.32
C SER A 191 32.28 15.48 19.97
N VAL A 192 32.20 15.15 18.68
CA VAL A 192 31.42 14.02 18.17
C VAL A 192 32.29 13.19 17.24
N ASP A 193 32.49 11.92 17.61
CA ASP A 193 33.01 10.88 16.73
C ASP A 193 31.86 10.07 16.12
N ARG A 194 32.17 9.09 15.28
CA ARG A 194 31.16 8.27 14.61
C ARG A 194 30.16 7.61 15.59
N PHE A 195 30.65 7.09 16.71
CA PHE A 195 29.85 6.33 17.69
C PHE A 195 29.95 6.83 19.13
N PHE A 196 30.84 7.79 19.40
CA PHE A 196 31.08 8.32 20.73
C PHE A 196 31.05 9.84 20.70
N SER A 197 30.70 10.47 21.81
CA SER A 197 30.74 11.92 21.95
C SER A 197 31.26 12.32 23.32
N LYS A 198 31.87 13.51 23.41
CA LYS A 198 32.25 14.14 24.67
C LYS A 198 31.20 15.16 25.07
N ILE A 199 30.82 15.16 26.34
CA ILE A 199 29.77 16.02 26.88
C ILE A 199 30.25 16.82 28.08
N VAL A 200 29.65 18.00 28.29
CA VAL A 200 29.86 18.89 29.42
C VAL A 200 28.51 19.47 29.86
N GLY A 201 28.30 19.63 31.17
CA GLY A 201 27.08 20.21 31.74
C GLY A 201 26.12 19.16 32.31
N GLY A 202 25.21 19.61 33.17
CA GLY A 202 24.33 18.76 33.99
C GLY A 202 25.01 18.19 35.24
N ASP A 203 24.21 17.76 36.22
CA ASP A 203 24.67 16.98 37.37
C ASP A 203 24.76 15.50 36.96
N ILE A 204 25.84 15.16 36.24
CA ILE A 204 26.02 13.86 35.59
C ILE A 204 27.23 13.15 36.19
N ASN A 205 26.96 11.98 36.76
CA ASN A 205 27.96 11.07 37.30
C ASN A 205 28.34 10.00 36.28
N LYS A 206 29.40 9.26 36.61
CA LYS A 206 29.80 8.08 35.82
C LYS A 206 28.69 7.03 35.87
N ASP A 207 28.46 6.35 34.76
CA ASP A 207 27.47 5.29 34.58
C ASP A 207 26.00 5.76 34.67
N ASP A 208 25.77 7.09 34.67
CA ASP A 208 24.42 7.65 34.52
C ASP A 208 23.86 7.37 33.12
N LYS A 209 22.58 7.01 33.08
CA LYS A 209 21.78 6.89 31.85
C LYS A 209 21.20 8.26 31.45
N LEU A 210 21.59 8.71 30.26
CA LEU A 210 21.10 9.92 29.62
C LEU A 210 20.11 9.58 28.52
N GLU A 211 18.93 10.19 28.60
CA GLU A 211 17.93 10.14 27.56
C GLU A 211 17.88 11.48 26.86
N PHE A 212 18.28 11.53 25.59
CA PHE A 212 18.23 12.73 24.77
C PHE A 212 16.85 12.88 24.16
N ASP A 213 16.31 14.10 24.15
CA ASP A 213 15.07 14.41 23.43
C ASP A 213 15.31 14.51 21.91
N LEU A 214 15.85 13.44 21.35
CA LEU A 214 16.25 13.29 19.96
C LEU A 214 15.60 12.02 19.39
N TYR A 215 14.87 12.20 18.29
CA TYR A 215 14.15 11.16 17.56
C TYR A 215 14.79 10.93 16.19
N ALA A 216 14.65 9.72 15.63
CA ALA A 216 15.24 9.40 14.35
C ALA A 216 14.31 9.82 13.22
N ASP A 217 14.83 10.56 12.25
CA ASP A 217 14.09 10.87 11.03
C ASP A 217 14.18 9.70 10.04
N THR A 218 13.14 8.87 10.03
CA THR A 218 12.99 7.74 9.10
C THR A 218 12.02 8.03 7.95
N SER A 219 11.53 9.27 7.84
CA SER A 219 10.43 9.64 6.93
C SER A 219 10.76 9.34 5.46
N GLN A 220 11.96 9.74 5.00
CA GLN A 220 12.40 9.50 3.63
C GLN A 220 12.61 8.02 3.32
N PHE A 221 13.12 7.25 4.29
CA PHE A 221 13.31 5.80 4.15
C PHE A 221 11.96 5.09 3.99
N ILE A 222 10.99 5.42 4.85
CA ILE A 222 9.62 4.86 4.78
C ILE A 222 8.94 5.26 3.47
N LYS A 223 9.08 6.51 3.03
CA LYS A 223 8.54 6.99 1.74
C LYS A 223 9.10 6.19 0.57
N ASN A 224 10.42 5.95 0.55
CA ASN A 224 11.06 5.15 -0.49
C ASN A 224 10.61 3.68 -0.46
N ILE A 225 10.42 3.09 0.72
CA ILE A 225 9.87 1.74 0.85
C ILE A 225 8.46 1.67 0.30
N ASN A 226 7.56 2.58 0.70
CA ASN A 226 6.18 2.58 0.24
C ASN A 226 6.10 2.71 -1.29
N LYS A 227 6.96 3.56 -1.88
CA LYS A 227 7.08 3.68 -3.33
C LYS A 227 7.48 2.35 -3.99
N LYS A 228 8.51 1.68 -3.48
CA LYS A 228 8.97 0.39 -4.00
C LYS A 228 7.93 -0.73 -3.86
N ILE A 229 7.17 -0.74 -2.76
CA ILE A 229 6.05 -1.68 -2.57
C ILE A 229 5.04 -1.47 -3.70
N ASN A 230 4.62 -0.22 -3.94
CA ASN A 230 3.67 0.09 -5.01
C ASN A 230 4.21 -0.29 -6.39
N GLU A 231 5.49 0.00 -6.68
CA GLU A 231 6.14 -0.35 -7.95
C GLU A 231 6.18 -1.87 -8.18
N ASN A 232 6.53 -2.66 -7.16
CA ASN A 232 6.53 -4.12 -7.22
C ASN A 232 5.12 -4.69 -7.43
N THR A 233 4.14 -4.18 -6.68
CA THR A 233 2.74 -4.59 -6.78
C THR A 233 2.18 -4.28 -8.16
N ALA A 234 2.43 -3.07 -8.68
CA ALA A 234 2.04 -2.69 -10.04
C ALA A 234 2.74 -3.61 -11.06
N ARG A 235 4.05 -3.84 -10.94
CA ARG A 235 4.78 -4.69 -11.88
C ARG A 235 4.22 -6.12 -11.96
N PHE A 236 3.87 -6.71 -10.83
CA PHE A 236 3.44 -8.10 -10.78
C PHE A 236 1.98 -8.30 -11.18
N TYR A 237 1.08 -7.44 -10.69
CA TYR A 237 -0.37 -7.61 -10.88
C TYR A 237 -0.95 -6.79 -12.03
N SER A 238 -0.25 -5.77 -12.52
CA SER A 238 -0.76 -5.00 -13.65
C SER A 238 -0.64 -5.77 -14.95
N GLN A 239 -1.50 -5.40 -15.90
CA GLN A 239 -1.46 -5.96 -17.25
C GLN A 239 -0.35 -5.38 -18.13
N GLU A 240 0.56 -4.56 -17.56
CA GLU A 240 1.57 -3.86 -18.37
C GLU A 240 2.48 -4.81 -19.15
N GLU A 241 2.95 -5.90 -18.55
CA GLU A 241 3.82 -6.86 -19.28
C GLU A 241 3.09 -7.57 -20.44
N GLN A 242 1.78 -7.74 -20.35
CA GLN A 242 0.96 -8.33 -21.42
C GLN A 242 0.66 -7.31 -22.53
N LEU A 243 0.42 -6.06 -22.17
CA LEU A 243 0.10 -4.95 -23.08
C LEU A 243 1.34 -4.33 -23.75
N ASN A 244 2.51 -4.41 -23.10
CA ASN A 244 3.77 -3.84 -23.60
C ASN A 244 4.29 -4.52 -24.87
N LYS A 245 3.78 -5.71 -25.24
CA LYS A 245 4.20 -6.44 -26.44
C LYS A 245 3.62 -5.90 -27.75
N ARG A 246 2.64 -4.98 -27.72
CA ARG A 246 1.91 -4.54 -28.93
C ARG A 246 2.13 -3.07 -29.32
N ARG A 247 2.02 -2.10 -28.40
CA ARG A 247 2.23 -0.65 -28.63
C ARG A 247 2.40 0.19 -27.34
N GLY A 248 2.48 -0.44 -26.17
CA GLY A 248 2.53 0.20 -24.83
C GLY A 248 1.16 0.26 -24.15
N SER A 249 1.14 0.05 -22.82
CA SER A 249 -0.09 -0.09 -22.01
C SER A 249 -1.04 1.11 -22.09
N ALA A 250 -0.52 2.34 -22.05
CA ALA A 250 -1.33 3.56 -22.15
C ALA A 250 -2.10 3.62 -23.48
N LYS A 251 -1.39 3.40 -24.59
CA LYS A 251 -1.96 3.50 -25.94
C LYS A 251 -3.02 2.44 -26.17
N GLU A 252 -2.77 1.21 -25.73
CA GLU A 252 -3.75 0.12 -25.84
C GLU A 252 -4.99 0.40 -24.98
N SER A 253 -4.83 0.93 -23.76
CA SER A 253 -5.96 1.32 -22.90
C SER A 253 -6.84 2.40 -23.53
N ILE A 254 -6.23 3.41 -24.16
CA ILE A 254 -6.96 4.47 -24.88
C ILE A 254 -7.70 3.90 -26.09
N ILE A 255 -7.05 3.07 -26.91
CA ILE A 255 -7.68 2.45 -28.09
C ILE A 255 -8.85 1.56 -27.67
N ALA A 256 -8.65 0.76 -26.61
CA ALA A 256 -9.69 -0.11 -26.10
C ALA A 256 -10.93 0.69 -25.65
N THR A 257 -10.71 1.77 -24.90
CA THR A 257 -11.78 2.62 -24.37
C THR A 257 -12.50 3.43 -25.45
N CYS A 258 -11.76 4.06 -26.36
CA CYS A 258 -12.29 5.04 -27.30
C CYS A 258 -12.72 4.46 -28.65
N VAL A 259 -12.22 3.29 -29.04
CA VAL A 259 -12.50 2.70 -30.36
C VAL A 259 -13.15 1.33 -30.22
N ILE A 260 -12.47 0.38 -29.58
CA ILE A 260 -12.92 -1.02 -29.56
C ILE A 260 -14.22 -1.16 -28.76
N ASN A 261 -14.25 -0.60 -27.55
CA ASN A 261 -15.44 -0.60 -26.70
C ASN A 261 -16.61 0.14 -27.34
N GLN A 262 -16.37 1.27 -28.00
CA GLN A 262 -17.42 2.05 -28.66
C GLN A 262 -18.07 1.26 -29.79
N GLY A 263 -17.27 0.64 -30.67
CA GLY A 263 -17.78 -0.22 -31.74
C GLY A 263 -18.51 -1.45 -31.21
N ALA A 264 -17.97 -2.10 -30.16
CA ALA A 264 -18.59 -3.29 -29.59
C ALA A 264 -19.96 -2.98 -28.93
N ASN A 265 -20.07 -1.89 -28.16
CA ASN A 265 -21.35 -1.51 -27.54
C ASN A 265 -22.35 -0.94 -28.55
N PHE A 266 -21.88 -0.34 -29.64
CA PHE A 266 -22.78 0.05 -30.73
C PHE A 266 -23.52 -1.17 -31.29
N CYS A 267 -22.83 -2.30 -31.45
CA CYS A 267 -23.44 -3.56 -31.89
C CYS A 267 -24.25 -4.25 -30.80
N LEU A 268 -23.74 -4.29 -29.57
CA LEU A 268 -24.34 -4.98 -28.42
C LEU A 268 -24.23 -4.12 -27.15
N PRO A 269 -25.18 -3.21 -26.87
CA PRO A 269 -25.10 -2.31 -25.72
C PRO A 269 -24.96 -3.08 -24.40
N GLY A 270 -23.98 -2.69 -23.57
CA GLY A 270 -23.66 -3.35 -22.31
C GLY A 270 -22.76 -4.57 -22.49
N TYR A 271 -23.19 -5.58 -23.26
CA TYR A 271 -22.40 -6.81 -23.45
C TYR A 271 -21.14 -6.61 -24.30
N GLY A 272 -21.16 -5.69 -25.25
CA GLY A 272 -20.01 -5.32 -26.06
C GLY A 272 -18.83 -4.81 -25.23
N SER A 273 -19.11 -4.18 -24.08
CA SER A 273 -18.08 -3.76 -23.14
C SER A 273 -17.29 -4.95 -22.61
N PHE A 274 -17.98 -6.02 -22.21
CA PHE A 274 -17.35 -7.25 -21.76
C PHE A 274 -16.51 -7.89 -22.87
N LEU A 275 -17.06 -8.01 -24.10
CA LEU A 275 -16.33 -8.56 -25.25
C LEU A 275 -15.05 -7.77 -25.58
N SER A 276 -15.08 -6.45 -25.39
CA SER A 276 -13.93 -5.59 -25.67
C SER A 276 -12.79 -5.71 -24.65
N MET A 277 -12.98 -6.41 -23.53
CA MET A 277 -11.94 -6.59 -22.50
C MET A 277 -10.84 -7.54 -22.93
N ASP A 278 -11.15 -8.50 -23.82
CA ASP A 278 -10.16 -9.41 -24.41
C ASP A 278 -9.06 -8.64 -25.13
N TYR A 279 -9.37 -7.44 -25.64
CA TYR A 279 -8.39 -6.54 -26.25
C TYR A 279 -7.27 -6.15 -25.27
N LEU A 280 -7.60 -5.98 -23.97
CA LEU A 280 -6.64 -5.70 -22.92
C LEU A 280 -5.96 -6.95 -22.34
N GLY A 281 -6.22 -8.13 -22.91
CA GLY A 281 -5.59 -9.38 -22.51
C GLY A 281 -6.22 -10.05 -21.29
N ILE A 282 -7.39 -9.60 -20.82
CA ILE A 282 -8.18 -10.29 -19.80
C ILE A 282 -8.82 -11.54 -20.42
N LYS A 283 -8.05 -12.62 -20.53
CA LYS A 283 -8.54 -13.89 -21.08
C LYS A 283 -9.47 -14.56 -20.08
N LYS A 284 -10.55 -15.17 -20.56
CA LYS A 284 -11.56 -15.86 -19.73
C LYS A 284 -12.20 -14.93 -18.68
N GLY A 285 -12.44 -13.67 -19.05
CA GLY A 285 -13.26 -12.77 -18.24
C GLY A 285 -14.66 -13.34 -18.02
N GLU A 286 -15.30 -12.88 -16.96
CA GLU A 286 -16.73 -13.09 -16.75
C GLU A 286 -17.49 -11.79 -16.92
N CYS A 287 -18.67 -11.89 -17.53
CA CYS A 287 -19.53 -10.75 -17.72
C CYS A 287 -20.21 -10.40 -16.40
N ASP A 288 -20.06 -9.17 -15.94
CA ASP A 288 -20.93 -8.61 -14.92
C ASP A 288 -22.32 -8.40 -15.55
N VAL A 289 -23.17 -9.41 -15.42
CA VAL A 289 -24.53 -9.41 -15.99
C VAL A 289 -25.35 -8.24 -15.46
N SER A 290 -25.21 -7.92 -14.16
CA SER A 290 -25.95 -6.83 -13.53
C SER A 290 -25.58 -5.47 -14.13
N GLY A 291 -24.28 -5.20 -14.30
CA GLY A 291 -23.81 -3.98 -14.94
C GLY A 291 -24.12 -3.93 -16.43
N ALA A 292 -24.05 -5.05 -17.14
CA ALA A 292 -24.43 -5.12 -18.55
C ALA A 292 -25.92 -4.77 -18.75
N LEU A 293 -26.81 -5.32 -17.92
CA LEU A 293 -28.24 -5.03 -17.94
C LEU A 293 -28.53 -3.57 -17.56
N ALA A 294 -27.85 -3.03 -16.54
CA ALA A 294 -27.98 -1.63 -16.15
C ALA A 294 -27.61 -0.71 -17.32
N ILE A 295 -26.51 -0.98 -18.03
CA ILE A 295 -26.10 -0.19 -19.20
C ILE A 295 -27.08 -0.32 -20.36
N ALA A 296 -27.55 -1.53 -20.67
CA ALA A 296 -28.54 -1.72 -21.73
C ALA A 296 -29.82 -0.90 -21.42
N THR A 297 -30.28 -0.94 -20.17
CA THR A 297 -31.43 -0.17 -19.69
C THR A 297 -31.19 1.33 -19.78
N ILE A 298 -30.03 1.80 -19.32
CA ILE A 298 -29.67 3.23 -19.38
C ILE A 298 -29.52 3.70 -20.82
N THR A 299 -28.96 2.88 -21.71
CA THR A 299 -28.85 3.19 -23.14
C THR A 299 -30.24 3.30 -23.78
N ALA A 300 -31.15 2.37 -23.46
CA ALA A 300 -32.55 2.48 -23.87
C ALA A 300 -33.20 3.76 -23.32
N LEU A 301 -32.94 4.12 -22.07
CA LEU A 301 -33.42 5.35 -21.45
C LEU A 301 -32.88 6.59 -22.19
N HIS A 302 -31.62 6.62 -22.64
CA HIS A 302 -31.10 7.73 -23.44
C HIS A 302 -31.91 7.98 -24.72
N PHE A 303 -32.43 6.92 -25.34
CA PHE A 303 -33.28 7.04 -26.52
C PHE A 303 -34.75 7.33 -26.20
N LEU A 304 -35.27 6.77 -25.11
CA LEU A 304 -36.70 6.77 -24.81
C LEU A 304 -37.14 7.88 -23.85
N LEU A 305 -36.22 8.47 -23.07
CA LEU A 305 -36.55 9.46 -22.06
C LEU A 305 -37.30 10.68 -22.62
N PRO A 306 -36.91 11.29 -23.77
CA PRO A 306 -37.66 12.40 -24.34
C PRO A 306 -39.12 12.03 -24.65
N LEU A 307 -39.37 10.80 -25.11
CA LEU A 307 -40.71 10.27 -25.40
C LEU A 307 -41.51 10.00 -24.11
N HIS A 308 -40.85 9.62 -23.00
CA HIS A 308 -41.56 9.33 -21.75
C HIS A 308 -41.90 10.58 -20.94
N ILE A 309 -41.09 11.64 -21.08
CA ILE A 309 -41.36 12.92 -20.42
C ILE A 309 -42.49 13.69 -21.13
N ASN A 310 -42.75 13.36 -22.40
CA ASN A 310 -43.63 14.09 -23.27
C ASN A 310 -44.67 13.17 -23.90
N ASP A 311 -45.97 13.43 -23.72
CA ASP A 311 -47.06 12.60 -24.26
C ASP A 311 -47.23 12.66 -25.80
N TYR A 312 -46.20 13.10 -26.55
CA TYR A 312 -46.23 13.22 -28.01
C TYR A 312 -45.14 12.38 -28.69
N LYS A 313 -45.37 12.00 -29.95
CA LYS A 313 -44.40 11.23 -30.75
C LYS A 313 -43.21 12.11 -31.09
N ILE A 314 -42.01 11.69 -30.67
CA ILE A 314 -40.75 12.37 -30.97
C ILE A 314 -39.97 11.56 -32.01
N ASN A 315 -39.42 12.23 -33.01
CA ASN A 315 -38.49 11.64 -33.96
C ASN A 315 -37.23 11.14 -33.25
N PHE A 316 -36.80 9.92 -33.62
CA PHE A 316 -35.65 9.26 -32.99
C PHE A 316 -34.36 10.09 -33.08
N PHE A 317 -34.15 10.76 -34.22
CA PHE A 317 -32.97 11.57 -34.48
C PHE A 317 -33.10 12.99 -33.89
N PRO A 318 -32.13 13.47 -33.09
CA PRO A 318 -32.25 14.74 -32.36
C PRO A 318 -32.24 15.98 -33.25
N TRP A 319 -31.62 15.90 -34.45
CA TRP A 319 -31.55 16.99 -35.41
C TRP A 319 -32.83 17.20 -36.24
N ILE A 320 -33.80 16.28 -36.14
CA ILE A 320 -35.12 16.47 -36.73
C ILE A 320 -36.00 17.17 -35.69
N LYS A 321 -36.53 18.32 -36.07
CA LYS A 321 -37.47 19.08 -35.24
C LYS A 321 -38.90 18.75 -35.68
N ASP A 322 -39.63 18.07 -34.80
CA ASP A 322 -41.06 17.85 -34.99
C ASP A 322 -41.83 19.12 -34.65
N ASN A 323 -43.00 19.30 -35.27
CA ASN A 323 -43.83 20.48 -35.04
C ASN A 323 -44.22 20.64 -33.57
N ASP A 324 -44.39 19.52 -32.85
CA ASP A 324 -44.83 19.50 -31.44
C ASP A 324 -43.66 19.55 -30.44
N LYS A 325 -42.42 19.53 -30.92
CA LYS A 325 -41.22 19.41 -30.07
C LYS A 325 -40.69 20.77 -29.63
N GLU A 326 -40.72 21.03 -28.33
CA GLU A 326 -40.16 22.26 -27.78
C GLU A 326 -38.62 22.27 -27.86
N ASN A 327 -38.03 23.47 -27.89
CA ASN A 327 -36.58 23.65 -27.94
C ASN A 327 -35.87 23.03 -26.70
N ARG A 328 -36.54 22.93 -25.55
CA ARG A 328 -36.00 22.28 -24.34
C ARG A 328 -35.84 20.76 -24.51
N ASP A 329 -36.82 20.12 -25.13
CA ASP A 329 -36.85 18.68 -25.37
C ASP A 329 -35.82 18.29 -26.42
N GLN A 330 -35.69 19.12 -27.46
CA GLN A 330 -34.65 18.94 -28.48
C GLN A 330 -33.24 19.05 -27.88
N ARG A 331 -32.99 20.02 -26.98
CA ARG A 331 -31.69 20.16 -26.29
C ARG A 331 -31.39 18.96 -25.39
N LEU A 332 -32.38 18.45 -24.67
CA LEU A 332 -32.22 17.23 -23.87
C LEU A 332 -31.90 16.02 -24.76
N GLN A 333 -32.60 15.84 -25.87
CA GLN A 333 -32.33 14.73 -26.79
C GLN A 333 -30.94 14.83 -27.42
N TYR A 334 -30.47 16.03 -27.79
CA TYR A 334 -29.08 16.24 -28.22
C TYR A 334 -28.08 15.80 -27.15
N PHE A 335 -28.30 16.20 -25.90
CA PHE A 335 -27.43 15.81 -24.78
C PHE A 335 -27.39 14.29 -24.63
N LEU A 336 -28.55 13.63 -24.55
CA LEU A 336 -28.62 12.18 -24.38
C LEU A 336 -27.94 11.43 -25.53
N TRP A 337 -28.13 11.87 -26.77
CA TRP A 337 -27.44 11.26 -27.91
C TRP A 337 -25.92 11.46 -27.84
N ALA A 338 -25.47 12.67 -27.49
CA ALA A 338 -24.06 13.00 -27.40
C ALA A 338 -23.33 12.26 -26.27
N THR A 339 -24.04 11.86 -25.21
CA THR A 339 -23.45 11.16 -24.05
C THR A 339 -23.43 9.64 -24.16
N ILE A 340 -24.02 9.03 -25.19
CA ILE A 340 -23.97 7.56 -25.39
C ILE A 340 -22.54 7.01 -25.35
N PRO A 341 -21.53 7.63 -26.01
CA PRO A 341 -20.15 7.13 -25.91
C PRO A 341 -19.59 7.13 -24.49
N LEU A 342 -20.01 8.09 -23.64
CA LEU A 342 -19.62 8.13 -22.23
C LEU A 342 -20.27 6.99 -21.44
N THR A 343 -21.54 6.69 -21.72
CA THR A 343 -22.26 5.52 -21.17
C THR A 343 -21.52 4.23 -21.50
N PHE A 344 -21.08 4.08 -22.75
CA PHE A 344 -20.29 2.92 -23.17
C PHE A 344 -18.94 2.85 -22.46
N SER A 345 -18.26 3.99 -22.27
CA SER A 345 -17.01 4.02 -21.50
C SER A 345 -17.23 3.64 -20.03
N VAL A 346 -18.29 4.12 -19.39
CA VAL A 346 -18.64 3.73 -18.01
C VAL A 346 -18.91 2.23 -17.90
N SER A 347 -19.66 1.67 -18.85
CA SER A 347 -19.87 0.23 -18.96
C SER A 347 -18.55 -0.54 -19.02
N TYR A 348 -17.61 -0.07 -19.83
CA TYR A 348 -16.29 -0.67 -19.99
C TYR A 348 -15.49 -0.69 -18.69
N TYR A 349 -15.39 0.47 -18.03
CA TYR A 349 -14.67 0.57 -16.77
C TYR A 349 -15.34 -0.23 -15.65
N ASN A 350 -16.67 -0.34 -15.64
CA ASN A 350 -17.38 -1.22 -14.71
C ASN A 350 -17.02 -2.70 -14.95
N GLN A 351 -17.03 -3.16 -16.20
CA GLN A 351 -16.67 -4.54 -16.56
C GLN A 351 -15.19 -4.85 -16.25
N LEU A 352 -14.29 -3.92 -16.57
CA LEU A 352 -12.87 -3.97 -16.20
C LEU A 352 -12.68 -4.09 -14.69
N SER A 353 -13.31 -3.19 -13.94
CA SER A 353 -13.25 -3.17 -12.48
C SER A 353 -13.72 -4.49 -11.87
N TYR A 354 -14.81 -5.07 -12.38
CA TYR A 354 -15.31 -6.38 -11.95
C TYR A 354 -14.30 -7.50 -12.18
N ASN A 355 -13.72 -7.58 -13.38
CA ASN A 355 -12.77 -8.65 -13.70
C ASN A 355 -11.42 -8.48 -13.01
N TYR A 356 -10.97 -7.24 -12.76
CA TYR A 356 -9.77 -6.99 -11.97
C TYR A 356 -9.91 -7.49 -10.53
N HIS A 357 -11.06 -7.27 -9.90
CA HIS A 357 -11.38 -7.88 -8.60
C HIS A 357 -11.40 -9.40 -8.67
N LYS A 358 -12.09 -9.97 -9.66
CA LYS A 358 -12.27 -11.42 -9.75
C LYS A 358 -10.98 -12.18 -10.09
N GLN A 359 -10.13 -11.61 -10.93
CA GLN A 359 -8.90 -12.25 -11.39
C GLN A 359 -7.67 -11.84 -10.59
N ASN A 360 -7.81 -11.04 -9.52
CA ASN A 360 -6.70 -10.56 -8.71
C ASN A 360 -5.66 -9.78 -9.57
N LEU A 361 -6.14 -8.94 -10.48
CA LEU A 361 -5.34 -8.12 -11.40
C LEU A 361 -5.47 -6.63 -11.08
N LEU A 362 -4.54 -5.83 -11.60
CA LEU A 362 -4.58 -4.37 -11.52
C LEU A 362 -4.72 -3.75 -12.92
N PRO A 363 -5.39 -2.59 -13.04
CA PRO A 363 -5.57 -1.93 -14.33
C PRO A 363 -4.25 -1.45 -14.92
N PRO A 364 -4.21 -1.09 -16.22
CA PRO A 364 -3.03 -0.49 -16.82
C PRO A 364 -2.64 0.84 -16.15
N LEU A 365 -1.36 1.23 -16.24
CA LEU A 365 -0.82 2.48 -15.68
C LEU A 365 -0.89 2.58 -14.15
N PHE A 366 -0.97 1.44 -13.47
CA PHE A 366 -1.10 1.39 -12.02
C PHE A 366 0.17 1.75 -11.24
N SER A 367 1.26 2.09 -11.94
CA SER A 367 2.44 2.72 -11.34
C SER A 367 2.13 4.12 -10.80
N MET A 368 1.10 4.79 -11.35
CA MET A 368 0.58 6.10 -10.92
C MET A 368 -0.95 6.01 -10.79
N PRO A 369 -1.46 5.26 -9.81
CA PRO A 369 -2.88 4.92 -9.75
C PRO A 369 -3.75 6.14 -9.41
N ASP A 370 -3.20 7.10 -8.66
CA ASP A 370 -3.92 8.30 -8.21
C ASP A 370 -4.05 9.32 -9.35
N GLU A 371 -2.94 9.59 -10.04
CA GLU A 371 -2.91 10.47 -11.22
C GLU A 371 -3.75 9.89 -12.36
N THR A 372 -3.63 8.60 -12.63
CA THR A 372 -4.39 7.94 -13.70
C THR A 372 -5.88 7.96 -13.41
N ALA A 373 -6.30 7.67 -12.18
CA ALA A 373 -7.71 7.75 -11.79
C ALA A 373 -8.27 9.16 -11.96
N ALA A 374 -7.52 10.19 -11.56
CA ALA A 374 -7.92 11.58 -11.74
C ALA A 374 -8.06 11.95 -13.23
N VAL A 375 -7.11 11.54 -14.08
CA VAL A 375 -7.17 11.78 -15.53
C VAL A 375 -8.38 11.08 -16.17
N ILE A 376 -8.64 9.82 -15.83
CA ILE A 376 -9.82 9.09 -16.33
C ILE A 376 -11.10 9.80 -15.89
N SER A 377 -11.15 10.26 -14.64
CA SER A 377 -12.28 11.01 -14.08
C SER A 377 -12.57 12.28 -14.88
N ILE A 378 -11.55 13.04 -15.33
CA ILE A 378 -11.76 14.26 -16.13
C ILE A 378 -12.67 14.01 -17.34
N PHE A 379 -12.49 12.87 -18.02
CA PHE A 379 -13.20 12.57 -19.27
C PHE A 379 -14.43 11.69 -19.08
N ILE A 380 -14.43 10.80 -18.09
CA ILE A 380 -15.44 9.75 -17.93
C ILE A 380 -16.11 9.96 -16.57
N PRO A 381 -17.44 10.17 -16.52
CA PRO A 381 -18.16 10.31 -15.26
C PRO A 381 -17.97 9.10 -14.33
N GLY A 382 -17.51 9.35 -13.10
CA GLY A 382 -17.17 8.30 -12.14
C GLY A 382 -16.01 7.38 -12.54
N GLY A 383 -15.30 7.69 -13.63
CA GLY A 383 -14.32 6.80 -14.26
C GLY A 383 -13.13 6.46 -13.36
N GLY A 384 -12.62 7.42 -12.58
CA GLY A 384 -11.53 7.14 -11.63
C GLY A 384 -11.95 6.23 -10.49
N MET A 385 -13.21 6.31 -10.05
CA MET A 385 -13.75 5.42 -9.02
C MET A 385 -13.83 3.99 -9.53
N PHE A 386 -14.28 3.77 -10.78
CA PHE A 386 -14.24 2.44 -11.40
C PHE A 386 -12.80 1.93 -11.56
N TYR A 387 -11.89 2.78 -12.02
CA TYR A 387 -10.47 2.46 -12.15
C TYR A 387 -9.84 2.06 -10.81
N LYS A 388 -10.26 2.67 -9.70
CA LYS A 388 -9.82 2.32 -8.35
C LYS A 388 -10.59 1.13 -7.74
N GLY A 389 -11.51 0.51 -8.47
CA GLY A 389 -12.26 -0.65 -7.97
C GLY A 389 -13.56 -0.32 -7.22
N TYR A 390 -13.95 0.95 -7.08
CA TYR A 390 -15.16 1.41 -6.39
C TYR A 390 -16.36 1.50 -7.33
N ARG A 391 -16.86 0.34 -7.79
CA ARG A 391 -17.94 0.26 -8.79
C ARG A 391 -19.21 1.01 -8.41
N PHE A 392 -19.70 0.85 -7.19
CA PHE A 392 -20.93 1.52 -6.74
C PHE A 392 -20.79 3.06 -6.70
N ALA A 393 -19.65 3.55 -6.23
CA ALA A 393 -19.36 4.98 -6.21
C ALA A 393 -19.24 5.52 -7.64
N GLY A 394 -18.55 4.80 -8.53
CA GLY A 394 -18.48 5.16 -9.96
C GLY A 394 -19.86 5.30 -10.60
N TRP A 395 -20.76 4.34 -10.33
CA TRP A 395 -22.15 4.42 -10.79
C TRP A 395 -22.91 5.63 -10.23
N SER A 396 -22.71 5.93 -8.95
CA SER A 396 -23.36 7.06 -8.28
C SER A 396 -22.93 8.40 -8.90
N PHE A 397 -21.64 8.55 -9.20
CA PHE A 397 -21.12 9.74 -9.89
C PHE A 397 -21.64 9.84 -11.32
N TYR A 398 -21.59 8.75 -12.09
CA TYR A 398 -22.12 8.73 -13.45
C TYR A 398 -23.59 9.16 -13.53
N LEU A 399 -24.45 8.57 -12.70
CA LEU A 399 -25.87 8.91 -12.68
C LEU A 399 -26.11 10.37 -12.27
N SER A 400 -25.34 10.86 -11.28
CA SER A 400 -25.46 12.23 -10.80
C SER A 400 -24.98 13.25 -11.84
N GLU A 401 -23.84 12.99 -12.49
CA GLU A 401 -23.28 13.84 -13.55
C GLU A 401 -24.21 13.89 -14.77
N LEU A 402 -24.71 12.75 -15.25
CA LEU A 402 -25.63 12.73 -16.39
C LEU A 402 -26.99 13.35 -16.05
N SER A 403 -27.49 13.18 -14.83
CA SER A 403 -28.74 13.81 -14.41
C SER A 403 -28.63 15.32 -14.36
N LEU A 404 -27.55 15.85 -13.75
CA LEU A 404 -27.29 17.29 -13.69
C LEU A 404 -26.99 17.89 -15.08
N GLY A 405 -26.24 17.16 -15.91
CA GLY A 405 -26.00 17.53 -17.31
C GLY A 405 -27.30 17.60 -18.11
N GLY A 406 -28.10 16.54 -18.07
CA GLY A 406 -29.40 16.49 -18.76
C GLY A 406 -30.33 17.61 -18.31
N TYR A 407 -30.43 17.85 -17.00
CA TYR A 407 -31.23 18.94 -16.45
C TYR A 407 -30.73 20.33 -16.87
N THR A 408 -29.41 20.50 -16.98
CA THR A 408 -28.78 21.74 -17.46
C THR A 408 -29.16 22.04 -18.90
N PHE A 409 -29.07 21.04 -19.79
CA PHE A 409 -29.41 21.20 -21.21
C PHE A 409 -30.91 21.36 -21.44
N TYR A 410 -31.74 20.66 -20.67
CA TYR A 410 -33.19 20.84 -20.68
C TYR A 410 -33.57 22.29 -20.32
N ASN A 411 -32.97 22.84 -19.26
CA ASN A 411 -33.23 24.20 -18.77
C ASN A 411 -32.25 25.27 -19.32
N TRP A 412 -31.64 25.02 -20.48
CA TRP A 412 -30.57 25.86 -20.99
C TRP A 412 -30.98 27.33 -21.17
N GLY A 413 -30.16 28.24 -20.63
CA GLY A 413 -30.39 29.69 -20.63
C GLY A 413 -31.16 30.21 -19.40
N SER A 414 -31.76 29.34 -18.59
CA SER A 414 -32.48 29.74 -17.37
C SER A 414 -31.59 29.79 -16.12
N ARG A 415 -32.06 30.44 -15.05
CA ARG A 415 -31.39 30.43 -13.74
C ARG A 415 -31.24 28.99 -13.19
N LYS A 416 -32.24 28.14 -13.37
CA LYS A 416 -32.22 26.72 -12.95
C LYS A 416 -31.14 25.94 -13.69
N GLY A 417 -31.02 26.13 -15.01
CA GLY A 417 -29.96 25.52 -15.82
C GLY A 417 -28.57 25.98 -15.41
N LYS A 418 -28.38 27.27 -15.13
CA LYS A 418 -27.10 27.79 -14.62
C LYS A 418 -26.73 27.19 -13.26
N MET A 419 -27.68 27.06 -12.33
CA MET A 419 -27.44 26.43 -11.03
C MET A 419 -27.06 24.96 -11.16
N ALA A 420 -27.73 24.21 -12.03
CA ALA A 420 -27.39 22.81 -12.30
C ALA A 420 -26.02 22.65 -12.96
N ALA A 421 -25.64 23.54 -13.87
CA ALA A 421 -24.31 23.57 -14.46
C ALA A 421 -23.23 23.80 -13.38
N SER A 422 -23.46 24.76 -12.48
CA SER A 422 -22.55 25.00 -11.35
C SER A 422 -22.46 23.78 -10.42
N ALA A 423 -23.58 23.13 -10.12
CA ALA A 423 -23.59 21.90 -9.32
C ALA A 423 -22.83 20.76 -10.00
N LEU A 424 -22.96 20.61 -11.33
CA LEU A 424 -22.21 19.62 -12.11
C LEU A 424 -20.70 19.87 -12.03
N VAL A 425 -20.25 21.13 -12.18
CA VAL A 425 -18.83 21.48 -12.08
C VAL A 425 -18.28 21.17 -10.68
N ILE A 426 -19.03 21.50 -9.63
CA ILE A 426 -18.64 21.20 -8.24
C ILE A 426 -18.56 19.69 -8.03
N LEU A 427 -19.59 18.95 -8.47
CA LEU A 427 -19.62 17.49 -8.37
C LEU A 427 -18.44 16.87 -9.11
N LYS A 428 -18.10 17.39 -10.29
CA LYS A 428 -16.98 16.89 -11.10
C LYS A 428 -15.64 17.12 -10.43
N ALA A 429 -15.41 18.32 -9.88
CA ALA A 429 -14.20 18.61 -9.11
C ALA A 429 -14.08 17.72 -7.87
N PHE A 430 -15.20 17.46 -7.20
CA PHE A 430 -15.25 16.55 -6.06
C PHE A 430 -14.94 15.10 -6.47
N GLU A 431 -15.51 14.61 -7.57
CA GLU A 431 -15.22 13.27 -8.12
C GLU A 431 -13.74 13.11 -8.48
N ILE A 432 -13.14 14.07 -9.17
CA ILE A 432 -11.70 14.05 -9.50
C ILE A 432 -10.84 14.04 -8.23
N GLY A 433 -11.16 14.90 -7.27
CA GLY A 433 -10.43 14.96 -5.99
C GLY A 433 -10.55 13.64 -5.21
N LEU A 434 -11.77 13.09 -5.12
CA LEU A 434 -12.02 11.83 -4.44
C LEU A 434 -11.29 10.67 -5.14
N SER A 435 -11.37 10.61 -6.47
CA SER A 435 -10.63 9.65 -7.30
C SER A 435 -9.12 9.79 -7.15
N TYR A 436 -8.58 10.97 -6.86
CA TYR A 436 -7.14 11.16 -6.58
C TYR A 436 -6.76 10.62 -5.20
N TYR A 437 -7.49 11.00 -4.15
CA TYR A 437 -7.09 10.71 -2.76
C TYR A 437 -7.49 9.33 -2.22
N MET A 438 -8.51 8.67 -2.79
CA MET A 438 -8.96 7.37 -2.30
C MET A 438 -7.96 6.25 -2.62
N THR A 439 -7.69 5.35 -1.69
CA THR A 439 -6.83 4.19 -1.98
C THR A 439 -7.57 3.16 -2.85
N PRO A 440 -6.94 2.56 -3.87
CA PRO A 440 -7.58 1.51 -4.68
C PRO A 440 -8.15 0.36 -3.85
N SER A 441 -9.37 -0.09 -4.16
CA SER A 441 -10.09 -1.12 -3.39
C SER A 441 -9.70 -2.56 -3.72
N TYR A 442 -8.82 -2.78 -4.71
CA TYR A 442 -8.41 -4.13 -5.14
C TYR A 442 -7.75 -4.91 -4.00
N SER A 443 -8.25 -6.12 -3.74
CA SER A 443 -7.83 -6.95 -2.61
C SER A 443 -6.33 -7.30 -2.65
N VAL A 444 -5.78 -7.56 -3.84
CA VAL A 444 -4.33 -7.81 -4.01
C VAL A 444 -3.49 -6.60 -3.62
N PHE A 445 -3.90 -5.39 -4.01
CA PHE A 445 -3.20 -4.16 -3.67
C PHE A 445 -3.26 -3.87 -2.17
N GLN A 446 -4.45 -4.01 -1.58
CA GLN A 446 -4.64 -3.78 -0.15
C GLN A 446 -3.84 -4.77 0.70
N ARG A 447 -3.78 -6.06 0.30
CA ARG A 447 -2.92 -7.06 0.94
C ARG A 447 -1.44 -6.71 0.83
N GLU A 448 -1.00 -6.23 -0.33
CA GLU A 448 0.40 -5.84 -0.54
C GLU A 448 0.82 -4.57 0.19
N ILE A 449 -0.11 -3.66 0.50
CA ILE A 449 0.21 -2.42 1.23
C ILE A 449 0.07 -2.58 2.74
N ALA A 450 -0.91 -3.36 3.19
CA ALA A 450 -1.18 -3.56 4.61
C ALA A 450 0.06 -4.15 5.32
N SER A 451 0.47 -3.53 6.43
CA SER A 451 1.56 -4.07 7.27
C SER A 451 1.16 -5.32 8.05
N ASP A 452 -0.14 -5.50 8.25
CA ASP A 452 -0.70 -6.42 9.23
C ASP A 452 -1.62 -7.45 8.55
N LYS A 453 -1.70 -8.64 9.15
CA LYS A 453 -2.82 -9.56 8.97
C LYS A 453 -4.07 -8.85 9.50
N LYS A 454 -4.67 -7.98 8.69
CA LYS A 454 -5.93 -7.33 9.05
C LYS A 454 -7.02 -8.41 9.08
N GLU A 455 -7.76 -8.39 10.17
CA GLU A 455 -9.06 -9.05 10.27
C GLU A 455 -9.96 -8.66 9.09
N PRO A 456 -10.90 -9.53 8.72
CA PRO A 456 -11.73 -9.38 7.54
C PRO A 456 -12.35 -7.98 7.42
N LEU A 457 -12.06 -7.30 6.32
CA LEU A 457 -12.75 -6.07 5.95
C LEU A 457 -14.16 -6.45 5.48
N VAL A 458 -15.17 -5.95 6.18
CA VAL A 458 -16.57 -6.06 5.74
C VAL A 458 -16.69 -5.37 4.38
N SER A 459 -16.89 -6.16 3.34
CA SER A 459 -17.12 -5.66 1.99
C SER A 459 -18.61 -5.70 1.67
N PHE A 460 -19.17 -4.57 1.23
CA PHE A 460 -20.54 -4.51 0.73
C PHE A 460 -20.57 -4.95 -0.73
N ASN A 461 -21.05 -6.18 -0.98
CA ASN A 461 -21.27 -6.67 -2.33
C ASN A 461 -22.77 -6.96 -2.52
N LEU A 462 -23.33 -6.41 -3.60
CA LEU A 462 -24.66 -6.77 -4.10
C LEU A 462 -24.50 -7.95 -5.05
N TYR A 463 -25.10 -9.08 -4.73
CA TYR A 463 -25.17 -10.23 -5.63
C TYR A 463 -26.63 -10.44 -6.07
N PRO A 464 -26.88 -10.71 -7.36
CA PRO A 464 -28.17 -11.21 -7.79
C PRO A 464 -28.32 -12.68 -7.38
N GLU A 465 -29.36 -13.01 -6.60
CA GLU A 465 -29.82 -14.38 -6.37
C GLU A 465 -31.06 -14.66 -7.23
N GLU A 466 -31.32 -15.94 -7.54
CA GLU A 466 -32.43 -16.39 -8.40
C GLU A 466 -33.84 -15.96 -7.92
N LYS A 467 -33.98 -15.39 -6.73
CA LYS A 467 -35.25 -14.89 -6.18
C LYS A 467 -35.24 -13.44 -5.69
N GLY A 468 -34.18 -12.65 -5.95
CA GLY A 468 -34.11 -11.23 -5.57
C GLY A 468 -32.70 -10.67 -5.41
N ILE A 469 -32.62 -9.37 -5.07
CA ILE A 469 -31.36 -8.70 -4.71
C ILE A 469 -31.07 -9.03 -3.25
N ALA A 470 -30.05 -9.84 -2.99
CA ALA A 470 -29.55 -10.05 -1.63
C ALA A 470 -28.47 -9.00 -1.30
N ILE A 471 -28.66 -8.27 -0.21
CA ILE A 471 -27.57 -7.53 0.43
C ILE A 471 -26.79 -8.55 1.25
N ALA A 472 -25.68 -9.05 0.70
CA ALA A 472 -24.84 -9.99 1.41
C ALA A 472 -23.90 -9.21 2.35
N PHE A 473 -24.05 -9.45 3.66
CA PHE A 473 -23.04 -9.07 4.65
C PHE A 473 -21.91 -10.10 4.58
N GLY A 474 -20.93 -9.84 3.71
CA GLY A 474 -19.77 -10.70 3.56
C GLY A 474 -18.66 -10.30 4.53
N VAL A 475 -18.42 -11.12 5.55
CA VAL A 475 -17.10 -11.20 6.19
C VAL A 475 -16.22 -11.97 5.20
N THR A 476 -15.40 -11.28 4.41
CA THR A 476 -14.41 -11.96 3.59
C THR A 476 -13.27 -12.36 4.51
N GLU A 477 -13.31 -13.59 5.03
CA GLU A 477 -12.12 -14.21 5.62
C GLU A 477 -11.03 -14.23 4.54
N PHE A 478 -10.03 -13.36 4.71
CA PHE A 478 -8.79 -13.46 3.96
C PHE A 478 -8.00 -14.62 4.57
N PHE A 479 -8.04 -15.77 3.92
CA PHE A 479 -7.07 -16.83 4.16
C PHE A 479 -5.67 -16.34 3.78
#